data_AF-A0A930EXJ3-F1
#
_entry.id   AF-A0A930EXJ3-F1
#
_cell.length_a   1.000
_cell.length_b   1.000
_cell.length_c   1.000
_cell.angle_alpha   90.00
_cell.angle_beta   90.00
_cell.angle_gamma   90.00
#
_symmetry.space_group_name_H-M   'P 1'
#
loop_
_entity.id
_entity.type
_entity.pdbx_description
1 polymer ?
#
loop_
_entity_poly.entity_id
_entity_poly.type
_entity_poly.pdbx_seq_one_letter_code
_entity_poly.pdbx_strand_id
1 'polypeptide(L)'
;MTYEEKLQQYKDWIFRRSAYQMALAIIGIDKQTVAPSAGAAYRDERSAYLAGELFSIETDPAMIQLLKELKDDPQIDGDNKRAVELYYKQAMDTMCIPKDEFVAYQKLRDESFDAWIKAKSQSDYSIFEPYLKKIIEVSKKMYRYRNSDKNLYDQMLDDYEPGMTQEKYDVFFAALKERLVPLIQKVTKAKQKNEEFLHQEFPIEDQKKFMTQLLEYLHFDSSWGYQNESEHPFTSWTCENDCRTTTKYVKNDVISAVLSTVHEVGHAYYEHNVDPKYDGMILSEGISSGMHESQSRLCENYLARTTAFWTYHYPKLQEIFPTQLGNVSFDEFYEAINVAKPSFVRTEADELTYPLHVLVRYEIEKGLFNGTISTEGLNETWNKMYKEYLGVDVPNDKVGILQDVHWSDGSFG
;
A
#
# COMPACT_ATOMS: atom_id res chain seq x y z
N MET A 1 1.27 -18.64 37.74
CA MET A 1 2.12 -17.44 37.56
C MET A 1 1.46 -16.27 38.25
N THR A 2 2.23 -15.45 38.96
CA THR A 2 1.74 -14.16 39.49
C THR A 2 1.45 -13.20 38.33
N TYR A 3 0.77 -12.08 38.62
CA TYR A 3 0.52 -11.05 37.61
C TYR A 3 1.83 -10.50 37.02
N GLU A 4 2.83 -10.26 37.85
CA GLU A 4 4.14 -9.75 37.46
C GLU A 4 4.89 -10.73 36.56
N GLU A 5 4.84 -12.03 36.87
CA GLU A 5 5.44 -13.08 36.04
C GLU A 5 4.78 -13.14 34.65
N LYS A 6 3.45 -13.04 34.59
CA LYS A 6 2.69 -13.01 33.33
C LYS A 6 3.04 -11.79 32.49
N LEU A 7 3.09 -10.61 33.12
CA LEU A 7 3.40 -9.36 32.44
C LEU A 7 4.84 -9.35 31.91
N GLN A 8 5.78 -9.94 32.64
CA GLN A 8 7.16 -10.07 32.16
C GLN A 8 7.25 -11.01 30.94
N GLN A 9 6.60 -12.18 30.98
CA GLN A 9 6.56 -13.09 29.82
C GLN A 9 5.92 -12.43 28.59
N TYR A 10 4.86 -11.65 28.78
CA TYR A 10 4.23 -10.88 27.71
C TYR A 10 5.17 -9.85 27.09
N LYS A 11 5.92 -9.10 27.92
CA LYS A 11 6.91 -8.12 27.45
C LYS A 11 8.06 -8.79 26.69
N ASP A 12 8.59 -9.89 27.20
CA ASP A 12 9.65 -10.66 26.55
C ASP A 12 9.18 -11.20 25.19
N TRP A 13 7.93 -11.64 25.11
CA TRP A 13 7.32 -12.09 23.87
C TRP A 13 7.12 -10.95 22.86
N ILE A 14 6.65 -9.78 23.30
CA ILE A 14 6.54 -8.59 22.44
C ILE A 14 7.89 -8.26 21.82
N PHE A 15 8.94 -8.17 22.65
CA PHE A 15 10.29 -7.86 22.19
C PHE A 15 10.80 -8.89 21.18
N ARG A 16 10.56 -10.19 21.46
CA ARG A 16 10.96 -11.25 20.54
C ARG A 16 10.24 -11.14 19.20
N ARG A 17 8.91 -10.96 19.19
CA ARG A 17 8.13 -10.79 17.94
C ARG A 17 8.62 -9.58 17.15
N SER A 18 8.74 -8.42 17.80
CA SER A 18 9.10 -7.17 17.11
C SER A 18 10.51 -7.24 16.51
N ALA A 19 11.45 -7.95 17.12
CA ALA A 19 12.77 -8.20 16.54
C ALA A 19 12.71 -9.01 15.22
N TYR A 20 11.83 -10.01 15.14
CA TYR A 20 11.62 -10.77 13.90
C TYR A 20 10.88 -9.94 12.85
N GLN A 21 9.85 -9.18 13.24
CA GLN A 21 9.14 -8.26 12.35
C GLN A 21 10.10 -7.23 11.75
N MET A 22 10.93 -6.60 12.59
CA MET A 22 11.97 -5.67 12.15
C MET A 22 12.91 -6.32 11.13
N ALA A 23 13.45 -7.51 11.44
CA ALA A 23 14.36 -8.21 10.53
C ALA A 23 13.70 -8.48 9.16
N LEU A 24 12.46 -8.96 9.15
CA LEU A 24 11.70 -9.21 7.92
C LEU A 24 11.41 -7.93 7.15
N ALA A 25 11.03 -6.84 7.83
CA ALA A 25 10.79 -5.54 7.23
C ALA A 25 12.05 -5.02 6.54
N ILE A 26 13.21 -5.01 7.22
CA ILE A 26 14.48 -4.57 6.63
C ILE A 26 14.87 -5.40 5.40
N ILE A 27 14.71 -6.73 5.46
CA ILE A 27 14.99 -7.60 4.32
C ILE A 27 14.04 -7.30 3.15
N GLY A 28 12.77 -7.03 3.42
CA GLY A 28 11.77 -6.64 2.42
C GLY A 28 12.06 -5.29 1.76
N ILE A 29 12.50 -4.30 2.54
CA ILE A 29 12.90 -2.98 2.04
C ILE A 29 14.14 -3.09 1.15
N ASP A 30 15.16 -3.84 1.58
CA ASP A 30 16.36 -4.11 0.79
C ASP A 30 16.01 -4.78 -0.54
N LYS A 31 15.14 -5.81 -0.50
CA LYS A 31 14.62 -6.54 -1.68
C LYS A 31 14.02 -5.61 -2.73
N GLN A 32 13.29 -4.57 -2.31
CA GLN A 32 12.57 -3.66 -3.20
C GLN A 32 13.38 -2.45 -3.66
N THR A 33 14.61 -2.27 -3.14
CA THR A 33 15.43 -1.07 -3.41
C THR A 33 16.79 -1.42 -4.02
N VAL A 34 17.75 -1.88 -3.22
CA VAL A 34 19.16 -1.99 -3.62
C VAL A 34 19.64 -3.44 -3.77
N ALA A 35 18.86 -4.42 -3.33
CA ALA A 35 19.18 -5.83 -3.40
C ALA A 35 19.49 -6.33 -4.83
N PRO A 36 20.62 -7.02 -5.06
CA PRO A 36 20.86 -7.69 -6.33
C PRO A 36 19.85 -8.80 -6.60
N SER A 37 19.30 -8.83 -7.81
CA SER A 37 18.36 -9.87 -8.27
C SER A 37 18.96 -11.27 -8.26
N ALA A 38 20.26 -11.41 -8.56
CA ALA A 38 20.97 -12.69 -8.50
C ALA A 38 21.00 -13.31 -7.09
N GLY A 39 20.79 -12.52 -6.04
CA GLY A 39 20.71 -13.00 -4.65
C GLY A 39 19.30 -13.33 -4.16
N ALA A 40 18.26 -13.14 -4.99
CA ALA A 40 16.85 -13.29 -4.61
C ALA A 40 16.55 -14.66 -3.97
N ALA A 41 16.88 -15.75 -4.66
CA ALA A 41 16.59 -17.10 -4.17
C ALA A 41 17.17 -17.39 -2.78
N TYR A 42 18.39 -16.92 -2.50
CA TYR A 42 18.99 -17.11 -1.17
C TYR A 42 18.22 -16.29 -0.12
N ARG A 43 17.94 -15.01 -0.40
CA ARG A 43 17.23 -14.10 0.50
C ARG A 43 15.83 -14.61 0.82
N ASP A 44 15.06 -14.98 -0.21
CA ASP A 44 13.68 -15.41 -0.09
C ASP A 44 13.56 -16.68 0.76
N GLU A 45 14.46 -17.65 0.60
CA GLU A 45 14.51 -18.85 1.44
C GLU A 45 14.74 -18.52 2.93
N ARG A 46 15.57 -17.52 3.25
CA ARG A 46 15.85 -17.13 4.65
C ARG A 46 14.73 -16.30 5.23
N SER A 47 14.15 -15.39 4.44
CA SER A 47 12.94 -14.65 4.83
C SER A 47 11.79 -15.59 5.15
N ALA A 48 11.57 -16.62 4.32
CA ALA A 48 10.54 -17.63 4.56
C ALA A 48 10.77 -18.42 5.86
N TYR A 49 12.02 -18.78 6.16
CA TYR A 49 12.37 -19.42 7.44
C TYR A 49 12.07 -18.50 8.63
N LEU A 50 12.51 -17.25 8.59
CA LEU A 50 12.26 -16.26 9.65
C LEU A 50 10.77 -16.00 9.85
N ALA A 51 9.99 -15.93 8.76
CA ALA A 51 8.54 -15.81 8.83
C ALA A 51 7.89 -17.04 9.48
N GLY A 52 8.40 -18.25 9.22
CA GLY A 52 7.94 -19.48 9.89
C GLY A 52 8.26 -19.54 11.39
N GLU A 53 9.40 -18.97 11.80
CA GLU A 53 9.75 -18.80 13.21
C GLU A 53 8.87 -17.75 13.89
N LEU A 54 8.63 -16.62 13.23
CA LEU A 54 7.70 -15.58 13.69
C LEU A 54 6.29 -16.15 13.88
N PHE A 55 5.78 -16.88 12.89
CA PHE A 55 4.49 -17.58 13.00
C PHE A 55 4.45 -18.49 14.24
N SER A 56 5.52 -19.23 14.51
CA SER A 56 5.58 -20.13 15.68
C SER A 56 5.60 -19.37 17.01
N ILE A 57 6.23 -18.19 17.04
CA ILE A 57 6.22 -17.29 18.20
C ILE A 57 4.82 -16.74 18.45
N GLU A 58 4.12 -16.34 17.39
CA GLU A 58 2.79 -15.71 17.47
C GLU A 58 1.67 -16.72 17.77
N THR A 59 1.84 -17.97 17.36
CA THR A 59 0.84 -19.04 17.52
C THR A 59 1.18 -20.05 18.61
N ASP A 60 2.18 -19.78 19.46
CA ASP A 60 2.53 -20.64 20.59
C ASP A 60 1.31 -20.82 21.52
N PRO A 61 0.84 -22.06 21.77
CA PRO A 61 -0.31 -22.31 22.63
C PRO A 61 -0.17 -21.75 24.05
N ALA A 62 1.05 -21.75 24.61
CA ALA A 62 1.31 -21.15 25.91
C ALA A 62 1.15 -19.63 25.89
N MET A 63 1.58 -18.99 24.79
CA MET A 63 1.42 -17.55 24.61
C MET A 63 -0.04 -17.16 24.39
N ILE A 64 -0.80 -17.92 23.61
CA ILE A 64 -2.24 -17.69 23.42
C ILE A 64 -2.99 -17.81 24.75
N GLN A 65 -2.65 -18.83 25.55
CA GLN A 65 -3.23 -18.99 26.89
C GLN A 65 -2.83 -17.81 27.80
N LEU A 66 -1.58 -17.35 27.76
CA LEU A 66 -1.13 -16.17 28.49
C LEU A 66 -1.90 -14.91 28.09
N LEU A 67 -2.06 -14.66 26.79
CA LEU A 67 -2.83 -13.52 26.26
C LEU A 67 -4.28 -13.58 26.72
N LYS A 68 -4.91 -14.76 26.69
CA LYS A 68 -6.28 -14.94 27.20
C LYS A 68 -6.37 -14.61 28.68
N GLU A 69 -5.45 -15.13 29.49
CA GLU A 69 -5.43 -14.87 30.94
C GLU A 69 -5.21 -13.39 31.25
N LEU A 70 -4.27 -12.74 30.56
CA LEU A 70 -4.03 -11.31 30.70
C LEU A 70 -5.25 -10.51 30.25
N LYS A 71 -5.86 -10.87 29.11
CA LYS A 71 -7.07 -10.22 28.59
C LYS A 71 -8.21 -10.25 29.60
N ASP A 72 -8.33 -11.28 30.42
CA ASP A 72 -9.41 -11.42 31.40
C ASP A 72 -8.98 -11.00 32.83
N ASP A 73 -7.72 -10.63 33.06
CA ASP A 73 -7.20 -10.17 34.36
C ASP A 73 -7.66 -8.72 34.64
N PRO A 74 -8.30 -8.44 35.78
CA PRO A 74 -8.74 -7.09 36.13
C PRO A 74 -7.58 -6.13 36.47
N GLN A 75 -6.36 -6.63 36.67
CA GLN A 75 -5.19 -5.80 36.95
C GLN A 75 -4.54 -5.20 35.71
N ILE A 76 -4.85 -5.71 34.50
CA ILE A 76 -4.37 -5.10 33.26
C ILE A 76 -5.28 -3.95 32.86
N ASP A 77 -4.71 -2.78 32.60
CA ASP A 77 -5.43 -1.56 32.28
C ASP A 77 -4.77 -0.78 31.13
N GLY A 78 -5.43 0.32 30.73
CA GLY A 78 -4.94 1.27 29.73
C GLY A 78 -4.45 0.62 28.43
N ASP A 79 -3.26 1.04 27.99
CA ASP A 79 -2.66 0.63 26.73
C ASP A 79 -2.37 -0.88 26.71
N ASN A 80 -1.93 -1.46 27.84
CA ASN A 80 -1.65 -2.88 27.94
C ASN A 80 -2.90 -3.72 27.76
N LYS A 81 -4.04 -3.29 28.33
CA LYS A 81 -5.33 -3.96 28.12
C LYS A 81 -5.68 -4.00 26.63
N ARG A 82 -5.59 -2.85 25.96
CA ARG A 82 -5.93 -2.75 24.54
C ARG A 82 -4.99 -3.56 23.66
N ALA A 83 -3.68 -3.49 23.90
CA ALA A 83 -2.69 -4.25 23.16
C ALA A 83 -2.93 -5.77 23.29
N VAL A 84 -3.17 -6.26 24.51
CA VAL A 84 -3.46 -7.68 24.75
C VAL A 84 -4.73 -8.13 24.03
N GLU A 85 -5.79 -7.32 24.01
CA GLU A 85 -7.01 -7.63 23.25
C GLU A 85 -6.74 -7.78 21.76
N LEU A 86 -5.97 -6.85 21.18
CA LEU A 86 -5.61 -6.86 19.77
C LEU A 86 -4.72 -8.06 19.42
N TYR A 87 -3.66 -8.31 20.22
CA TYR A 87 -2.81 -9.47 20.04
C TYR A 87 -3.57 -10.79 20.19
N TYR A 88 -4.49 -10.87 21.15
CA TYR A 88 -5.30 -12.06 21.32
C TYR A 88 -6.19 -12.30 20.10
N LYS A 89 -6.85 -11.25 19.57
CA LYS A 89 -7.63 -11.35 18.33
C LYS A 89 -6.75 -11.84 17.17
N GLN A 90 -5.61 -11.18 16.94
CA GLN A 90 -4.68 -11.53 15.87
C GLN A 90 -4.17 -12.97 15.99
N ALA A 91 -3.83 -13.41 17.21
CA ALA A 91 -3.39 -14.78 17.47
C ALA A 91 -4.51 -15.79 17.17
N MET A 92 -5.76 -15.49 17.53
CA MET A 92 -6.92 -16.35 17.22
C MET A 92 -7.19 -16.44 15.71
N ASP A 93 -7.04 -15.33 14.98
CA ASP A 93 -7.23 -15.25 13.52
C ASP A 93 -6.14 -16.02 12.74
N THR A 94 -4.95 -16.19 13.35
CA THR A 94 -3.79 -16.86 12.74
C THR A 94 -3.65 -18.32 13.17
N MET A 95 -3.84 -18.64 14.45
CA MET A 95 -3.59 -19.98 15.02
C MET A 95 -4.49 -21.06 14.44
N CYS A 96 -5.64 -20.68 13.86
CA CYS A 96 -6.54 -21.62 13.21
C CYS A 96 -5.97 -22.17 11.89
N ILE A 97 -4.93 -21.55 11.34
CA ILE A 97 -4.30 -21.94 10.08
C ILE A 97 -3.19 -22.97 10.37
N PRO A 98 -3.20 -24.15 9.74
CA PRO A 98 -2.10 -25.10 9.87
C PRO A 98 -0.77 -24.51 9.38
N LYS A 99 0.29 -24.64 10.18
CA LYS A 99 1.63 -24.06 9.88
C LYS A 99 2.14 -24.42 8.49
N ASP A 100 2.05 -25.69 8.09
CA ASP A 100 2.54 -26.15 6.78
C ASP A 100 1.77 -25.49 5.62
N GLU A 101 0.49 -25.19 5.80
CA GLU A 101 -0.31 -24.50 4.81
C GLU A 101 -0.01 -23.00 4.77
N PHE A 102 0.22 -22.37 5.93
CA PHE A 102 0.67 -20.99 6.01
C PHE A 102 2.02 -20.81 5.29
N VAL A 103 3.00 -21.67 5.56
CA VAL A 103 4.32 -21.63 4.91
C VAL A 103 4.20 -21.89 3.40
N ALA A 104 3.36 -22.84 2.99
CA ALA A 104 3.09 -23.09 1.58
C ALA A 104 2.43 -21.89 0.88
N TYR A 105 1.54 -21.17 1.57
CA TYR A 105 0.92 -19.96 1.04
C TYR A 105 1.94 -18.83 0.87
N GLN A 106 2.84 -18.62 1.83
CA GLN A 106 3.92 -17.62 1.69
C GLN A 106 4.80 -17.90 0.46
N LYS A 107 5.18 -19.16 0.26
CA LYS A 107 5.94 -19.55 -0.94
C LYS A 107 5.17 -19.29 -2.23
N LEU A 108 3.86 -19.56 -2.23
CA LEU A 108 3.01 -19.27 -3.39
C LEU A 108 2.93 -17.78 -3.70
N ARG A 109 2.89 -16.90 -2.68
CA ARG A 109 2.92 -15.43 -2.85
C ARG A 109 4.21 -14.99 -3.55
N ASP A 110 5.37 -15.51 -3.12
CA ASP A 110 6.66 -15.22 -3.76
C ASP A 110 6.69 -15.68 -5.22
N GLU A 111 6.29 -16.94 -5.50
CA GLU A 111 6.23 -17.48 -6.86
C GLU A 111 5.27 -16.69 -7.77
N SER A 112 4.14 -16.24 -7.20
CA SER A 112 3.12 -15.45 -7.88
C SER A 112 3.61 -14.04 -8.20
N PHE A 113 4.33 -13.39 -7.27
CA PHE A 113 4.98 -12.11 -7.49
C PHE A 113 6.01 -12.16 -8.63
N ASP A 114 6.87 -13.19 -8.65
CA ASP A 114 7.85 -13.39 -9.73
C ASP A 114 7.15 -13.60 -11.10
N ALA A 115 6.06 -14.38 -11.11
CA ALA A 115 5.25 -14.57 -12.31
C ALA A 115 4.60 -13.26 -12.78
N TRP A 116 4.12 -12.43 -11.86
CA TRP A 116 3.56 -11.11 -12.16
C TRP A 116 4.61 -10.14 -12.72
N ILE A 117 5.83 -10.09 -12.15
CA ILE A 117 6.92 -9.26 -12.72
C ILE A 117 7.16 -9.65 -14.18
N LYS A 118 7.27 -10.96 -14.43
CA LYS A 118 7.47 -11.48 -15.79
C LYS A 118 6.29 -11.12 -16.70
N ALA A 119 5.06 -11.35 -16.25
CA ALA A 119 3.84 -11.02 -16.99
C ALA A 119 3.79 -9.53 -17.35
N LYS A 120 4.06 -8.63 -16.38
CA LYS A 120 4.07 -7.18 -16.58
C LYS A 120 5.14 -6.74 -17.57
N SER A 121 6.34 -7.34 -17.49
CA SER A 121 7.45 -7.05 -18.40
C SER A 121 7.13 -7.44 -19.86
N GLN A 122 6.35 -8.50 -20.06
CA GLN A 122 5.95 -9.01 -21.38
C GLN A 122 4.59 -8.49 -21.82
N SER A 123 3.87 -7.79 -20.93
CA SER A 123 2.49 -7.35 -21.12
C SER A 123 1.55 -8.50 -21.50
N ASP A 124 1.68 -9.62 -20.80
CA ASP A 124 0.94 -10.86 -21.07
C ASP A 124 0.31 -11.43 -19.79
N TYR A 125 -0.99 -11.20 -19.61
CA TYR A 125 -1.75 -11.67 -18.46
C TYR A 125 -1.80 -13.21 -18.36
N SER A 126 -1.70 -13.93 -19.47
CA SER A 126 -1.81 -15.39 -19.47
C SER A 126 -0.69 -16.08 -18.66
N ILE A 127 0.44 -15.40 -18.47
CA ILE A 127 1.53 -15.85 -17.59
C ILE A 127 1.12 -15.81 -16.11
N PHE A 128 0.34 -14.80 -15.72
CA PHE A 128 -0.05 -14.55 -14.33
C PHE A 128 -1.38 -15.22 -13.94
N GLU A 129 -2.30 -15.39 -14.89
CA GLU A 129 -3.64 -15.97 -14.65
C GLU A 129 -3.63 -17.27 -13.82
N PRO A 130 -2.76 -18.27 -14.11
CA PRO A 130 -2.73 -19.52 -13.33
C PRO A 130 -2.28 -19.31 -11.88
N TYR A 131 -1.44 -18.30 -11.62
CA TYR A 131 -0.95 -17.97 -10.28
C TYR A 131 -2.00 -17.18 -9.52
N LEU A 132 -2.64 -16.19 -10.15
CA LEU A 132 -3.75 -15.44 -9.58
C LEU A 132 -4.88 -16.37 -9.12
N LYS A 133 -5.24 -17.35 -9.97
CA LYS A 133 -6.25 -18.36 -9.63
C LYS A 133 -5.89 -19.15 -8.38
N LYS A 134 -4.65 -19.66 -8.31
CA LYS A 134 -4.16 -20.41 -7.14
C LYS A 134 -4.13 -19.54 -5.89
N ILE A 135 -3.67 -18.30 -6.01
CA ILE A 135 -3.63 -17.33 -4.92
C ILE A 135 -5.04 -17.14 -4.37
N ILE A 136 -6.04 -16.83 -5.20
CA ILE A 136 -7.44 -16.67 -4.76
C ILE A 136 -7.98 -17.94 -4.09
N GLU A 137 -7.72 -19.13 -4.66
CA GLU A 137 -8.16 -20.41 -4.09
C GLU A 137 -7.56 -20.67 -2.70
N VAL A 138 -6.26 -20.41 -2.53
CA VAL A 138 -5.57 -20.58 -1.25
C VAL A 138 -5.95 -19.49 -0.27
N SER A 139 -6.10 -18.22 -0.66
CA SER A 139 -6.62 -17.15 0.20
C SER A 139 -8.01 -17.53 0.72
N LYS A 140 -8.91 -18.01 -0.15
CA LYS A 140 -10.23 -18.52 0.28
C LYS A 140 -10.10 -19.65 1.31
N LYS A 141 -9.13 -20.55 1.15
CA LYS A 141 -8.87 -21.62 2.12
C LYS A 141 -8.37 -21.07 3.45
N MET A 142 -7.43 -20.11 3.45
CA MET A 142 -6.86 -19.51 4.65
C MET A 142 -7.95 -18.84 5.50
N TYR A 143 -8.80 -18.02 4.89
CA TYR A 143 -9.89 -17.34 5.61
C TYR A 143 -10.98 -18.28 6.10
N ARG A 144 -11.18 -19.45 5.45
CA ARG A 144 -12.13 -20.48 5.95
C ARG A 144 -11.68 -21.17 7.23
N TYR A 145 -10.41 -21.09 7.61
CA TYR A 145 -9.97 -21.58 8.92
C TYR A 145 -10.48 -20.72 10.07
N ARG A 146 -10.75 -19.43 9.81
CA ARG A 146 -11.24 -18.52 10.84
C ARG A 146 -12.68 -18.86 11.21
N ASN A 147 -12.94 -18.93 12.51
CA ASN A 147 -14.29 -19.07 13.03
C ASN A 147 -14.99 -17.71 13.06
N SER A 148 -15.55 -17.30 11.93
CA SER A 148 -16.19 -15.98 11.76
C SER A 148 -17.56 -16.10 11.14
N ASP A 149 -18.50 -15.30 11.65
CA ASP A 149 -19.86 -15.17 11.09
C ASP A 149 -19.91 -14.24 9.86
N LYS A 150 -18.81 -13.51 9.58
CA LYS A 150 -18.69 -12.65 8.41
C LYS A 150 -18.52 -13.51 7.16
N ASN A 151 -19.08 -13.06 6.04
CA ASN A 151 -18.74 -13.67 4.75
C ASN A 151 -17.25 -13.46 4.44
N LEU A 152 -16.70 -14.29 3.56
CA LEU A 152 -15.26 -14.39 3.34
C LEU A 152 -14.61 -13.07 2.92
N TYR A 153 -15.24 -12.32 2.00
CA TYR A 153 -14.67 -11.05 1.54
C TYR A 153 -14.83 -9.93 2.59
N ASP A 154 -15.88 -9.95 3.40
CA ASP A 154 -15.99 -9.04 4.55
C ASP A 154 -14.93 -9.31 5.62
N GLN A 155 -14.44 -10.54 5.77
CA GLN A 155 -13.30 -10.82 6.65
C GLN A 155 -12.02 -10.20 6.11
N MET A 156 -11.82 -10.22 4.79
CA MET A 156 -10.67 -9.62 4.12
C MET A 156 -10.69 -8.09 4.25
N LEU A 157 -11.82 -7.46 3.95
CA LEU A 157 -12.02 -6.02 4.13
C LEU A 157 -11.78 -5.57 5.59
N ASP A 158 -12.24 -6.36 6.56
CA ASP A 158 -12.09 -6.06 7.99
C ASP A 158 -10.64 -6.18 8.51
N ASP A 159 -9.79 -6.97 7.85
CA ASP A 159 -8.37 -7.07 8.20
C ASP A 159 -7.62 -5.77 7.86
N TYR A 160 -8.01 -5.09 6.78
CA TYR A 160 -7.40 -3.82 6.36
C TYR A 160 -8.09 -2.58 6.96
N GLU A 161 -9.42 -2.63 7.10
CA GLU A 161 -10.22 -1.54 7.66
C GLU A 161 -11.24 -2.09 8.67
N PRO A 162 -10.86 -2.19 9.97
CA PRO A 162 -11.70 -2.79 11.00
C PRO A 162 -13.12 -2.20 11.06
N GLY A 163 -14.11 -3.07 10.93
CA GLY A 163 -15.53 -2.72 10.95
C GLY A 163 -16.12 -2.36 9.58
N MET A 164 -15.34 -2.39 8.50
CA MET A 164 -15.88 -2.25 7.15
C MET A 164 -16.44 -3.56 6.59
N THR A 165 -17.38 -3.42 5.65
CA THR A 165 -18.08 -4.54 4.99
C THR A 165 -18.43 -4.14 3.57
N GLN A 166 -18.73 -5.14 2.73
CA GLN A 166 -19.25 -4.90 1.38
C GLN A 166 -20.48 -4.01 1.38
N GLU A 167 -21.39 -4.14 2.36
CA GLU A 167 -22.58 -3.30 2.44
C GLU A 167 -22.22 -1.80 2.56
N LYS A 168 -21.27 -1.47 3.43
CA LYS A 168 -20.81 -0.09 3.61
C LYS A 168 -20.09 0.43 2.37
N TYR A 169 -19.20 -0.38 1.79
CA TYR A 169 -18.50 0.00 0.57
C TYR A 169 -19.43 0.13 -0.63
N ASP A 170 -20.42 -0.73 -0.78
CA ASP A 170 -21.41 -0.66 -1.86
C ASP A 170 -22.20 0.65 -1.79
N VAL A 171 -22.62 1.10 -0.59
CA VAL A 171 -23.26 2.40 -0.41
C VAL A 171 -22.32 3.55 -0.79
N PHE A 172 -21.07 3.51 -0.30
CA PHE A 172 -20.07 4.54 -0.59
C PHE A 172 -19.78 4.64 -2.09
N PHE A 173 -19.46 3.52 -2.72
CA PHE A 173 -19.11 3.46 -4.13
C PHE A 173 -20.28 3.74 -5.07
N ALA A 174 -21.51 3.38 -4.68
CA ALA A 174 -22.71 3.80 -5.43
C ALA A 174 -22.81 5.33 -5.49
N ALA A 175 -22.61 6.02 -4.37
CA ALA A 175 -22.63 7.48 -4.31
C ALA A 175 -21.50 8.12 -5.14
N LEU A 176 -20.30 7.54 -5.12
CA LEU A 176 -19.20 7.98 -5.98
C LEU A 176 -19.52 7.78 -7.46
N LYS A 177 -20.02 6.60 -7.85
CA LYS A 177 -20.33 6.28 -9.24
C LYS A 177 -21.40 7.22 -9.81
N GLU A 178 -22.45 7.47 -9.05
CA GLU A 178 -23.55 8.38 -9.44
C GLU A 178 -23.05 9.81 -9.72
N ARG A 179 -22.07 10.29 -8.95
CA ARG A 179 -21.59 11.69 -9.02
C ARG A 179 -20.36 11.87 -9.90
N LEU A 180 -19.36 11.01 -9.74
CA LEU A 180 -18.05 11.16 -10.37
C LEU A 180 -18.08 10.75 -11.84
N VAL A 181 -18.75 9.66 -12.24
CA VAL A 181 -18.78 9.23 -13.65
C VAL A 181 -19.36 10.33 -14.56
N PRO A 182 -20.52 10.95 -14.26
CA PRO A 182 -21.02 12.05 -15.09
C PRO A 182 -20.12 13.30 -15.04
N LEU A 183 -19.47 13.57 -13.90
CA LEU A 183 -18.55 14.71 -13.76
C LEU A 183 -17.29 14.51 -14.61
N ILE A 184 -16.66 13.34 -14.56
CA ILE A 184 -15.51 12.97 -15.38
C ILE A 184 -15.86 13.13 -16.86
N GLN A 185 -17.01 12.63 -17.31
CA GLN A 185 -17.45 12.81 -18.69
C GLN A 185 -17.59 14.30 -19.11
N LYS A 186 -18.02 15.17 -18.18
CA LYS A 186 -18.08 16.63 -18.44
C LYS A 186 -16.69 17.24 -18.51
N VAL A 187 -15.79 16.89 -17.59
CA VAL A 187 -14.41 17.40 -17.54
C VAL A 187 -13.63 16.95 -18.78
N THR A 188 -13.75 15.70 -19.19
CA THR A 188 -13.08 15.18 -20.41
C THR A 188 -13.55 15.88 -21.69
N LYS A 189 -14.81 16.33 -21.75
CA LYS A 189 -15.36 17.09 -22.89
C LYS A 189 -15.07 18.59 -22.84
N ALA A 190 -14.62 19.10 -21.69
CA ALA A 190 -14.25 20.49 -21.54
C ALA A 190 -12.96 20.82 -22.29
N LYS A 191 -12.66 22.11 -22.44
CA LYS A 191 -11.39 22.56 -22.99
C LYS A 191 -10.25 22.11 -22.06
N GLN A 192 -9.42 21.21 -22.56
CA GLN A 192 -8.26 20.71 -21.81
C GLN A 192 -7.22 21.81 -21.63
N LYS A 193 -6.53 21.77 -20.49
CA LYS A 193 -5.39 22.65 -20.20
C LYS A 193 -4.13 22.09 -20.87
N ASN A 194 -3.15 22.97 -21.08
CA ASN A 194 -1.87 22.54 -21.62
C ASN A 194 -1.04 21.90 -20.50
N GLU A 195 -0.72 20.62 -20.64
CA GLU A 195 0.16 19.87 -19.73
C GLU A 195 1.45 19.39 -20.42
N GLU A 196 1.63 19.68 -21.72
CA GLU A 196 2.73 19.11 -22.52
C GLU A 196 4.11 19.43 -21.95
N PHE A 197 4.26 20.60 -21.33
CA PHE A 197 5.53 21.01 -20.74
C PHE A 197 5.94 20.15 -19.53
N LEU A 198 5.00 19.51 -18.83
CA LEU A 198 5.27 18.58 -17.73
C LEU A 198 5.79 17.23 -18.24
N HIS A 199 5.57 16.93 -19.53
CA HIS A 199 5.95 15.66 -20.16
C HIS A 199 7.19 15.73 -21.06
N GLN A 200 7.88 16.87 -21.03
CA GLN A 200 9.21 17.00 -21.60
C GLN A 200 10.22 16.08 -20.90
N GLU A 201 11.44 16.02 -21.41
CA GLU A 201 12.52 15.29 -20.75
C GLU A 201 13.06 16.10 -19.56
N PHE A 202 12.94 15.56 -18.35
CA PHE A 202 13.50 16.09 -17.11
C PHE A 202 14.59 15.12 -16.61
N PRO A 203 15.89 15.45 -16.73
CA PRO A 203 16.97 14.57 -16.29
C PRO A 203 16.80 14.13 -14.83
N ILE A 204 16.89 12.82 -14.57
CA ILE A 204 16.66 12.24 -13.24
C ILE A 204 17.60 12.85 -12.19
N GLU A 205 18.87 13.06 -12.54
CA GLU A 205 19.85 13.67 -11.64
C GLU A 205 19.49 15.11 -11.25
N ASP A 206 18.78 15.84 -12.10
CA ASP A 206 18.26 17.18 -11.77
C ASP A 206 16.97 17.08 -10.95
N GLN A 207 16.11 16.08 -11.20
CA GLN A 207 14.94 15.81 -10.34
C GLN A 207 15.39 15.50 -8.90
N LYS A 208 16.47 14.71 -8.73
CA LYS A 208 17.05 14.40 -7.42
C LYS A 208 17.50 15.64 -6.66
N LYS A 209 18.07 16.66 -7.35
CA LYS A 209 18.44 17.93 -6.71
C LYS A 209 17.23 18.66 -6.15
N PHE A 210 16.12 18.70 -6.91
CA PHE A 210 14.86 19.26 -6.41
C PHE A 210 14.34 18.44 -5.23
N MET A 211 14.45 17.12 -5.31
CA MET A 211 13.96 16.21 -4.28
C MET A 211 14.70 16.37 -2.95
N THR A 212 16.02 16.60 -2.96
CA THR A 212 16.78 16.96 -1.75
C THR A 212 16.21 18.20 -1.08
N GLN A 213 15.94 19.27 -1.85
CA GLN A 213 15.35 20.51 -1.31
C GLN A 213 13.93 20.29 -0.79
N LEU A 214 13.16 19.39 -1.43
CA LEU A 214 11.82 19.06 -1.00
C LEU A 214 11.82 18.28 0.32
N LEU A 215 12.67 17.27 0.46
CA LEU A 215 12.80 16.51 1.70
C LEU A 215 13.25 17.40 2.87
N GLU A 216 14.18 18.34 2.62
CA GLU A 216 14.55 19.37 3.60
C GLU A 216 13.36 20.24 4.02
N TYR A 217 12.54 20.69 3.07
CA TYR A 217 11.32 21.47 3.35
C TYR A 217 10.31 20.66 4.17
N LEU A 218 10.18 19.38 3.88
CA LEU A 218 9.33 18.45 4.61
C LEU A 218 9.92 18.02 5.96
N HIS A 219 11.12 18.48 6.33
CA HIS A 219 11.80 18.02 7.55
C HIS A 219 11.93 16.48 7.63
N PHE A 220 12.07 15.83 6.47
CA PHE A 220 12.31 14.40 6.38
C PHE A 220 13.80 14.16 6.12
N ASP A 221 14.53 13.85 7.20
CA ASP A 221 15.98 13.73 7.18
C ASP A 221 16.49 12.50 7.95
N SER A 222 17.79 12.23 7.81
CA SER A 222 18.48 11.06 8.35
C SER A 222 18.42 10.89 9.87
N SER A 223 17.91 11.87 10.62
CA SER A 223 17.72 11.73 12.07
C SER A 223 16.57 10.78 12.42
N TRP A 224 15.59 10.61 11.52
CA TRP A 224 14.43 9.75 11.75
C TRP A 224 13.96 8.98 10.52
N GLY A 225 14.49 9.28 9.33
CA GLY A 225 14.15 8.54 8.13
C GLY A 225 15.03 8.81 6.91
N TYR A 226 14.78 8.10 5.82
CA TYR A 226 15.42 8.39 4.53
C TYR A 226 14.56 7.92 3.36
N GLN A 227 14.82 8.49 2.17
CA GLN A 227 14.13 8.12 0.95
C GLN A 227 15.08 7.38 -0.01
N ASN A 228 14.61 6.28 -0.60
CA ASN A 228 15.32 5.53 -1.64
C ASN A 228 14.50 5.47 -2.95
N GLU A 229 14.98 4.72 -3.94
CA GLU A 229 14.28 4.50 -5.21
C GLU A 229 13.68 3.08 -5.26
N SER A 230 12.48 2.95 -5.83
CA SER A 230 11.81 1.66 -6.06
C SER A 230 10.95 1.72 -7.33
N GLU A 231 10.52 0.56 -7.84
CA GLU A 231 9.61 0.50 -8.99
C GLU A 231 8.17 0.94 -8.62
N HIS A 232 7.79 0.71 -7.37
CA HIS A 232 6.52 1.09 -6.78
C HIS A 232 6.79 1.81 -5.45
N PRO A 233 6.60 3.14 -5.37
CA PRO A 233 6.76 3.90 -4.15
C PRO A 233 6.01 3.29 -2.97
N PHE A 234 6.63 3.33 -1.81
CA PHE A 234 6.10 2.81 -0.55
C PHE A 234 6.79 3.46 0.65
N THR A 235 6.12 3.38 1.80
CA THR A 235 6.66 3.69 3.13
C THR A 235 6.68 2.43 4.00
N SER A 236 7.77 2.25 4.74
CA SER A 236 7.94 1.22 5.76
C SER A 236 8.65 1.83 6.96
N TRP A 237 8.38 1.31 8.16
CA TRP A 237 9.00 1.80 9.39
C TRP A 237 9.39 0.64 10.29
N THR A 238 10.29 0.89 11.24
CA THR A 238 10.60 -0.07 12.31
C THR A 238 10.39 0.50 13.71
N CYS A 239 10.45 1.82 13.86
CA CYS A 239 10.18 2.59 15.07
C CYS A 239 9.97 4.06 14.70
N GLU A 240 9.63 4.90 15.69
CA GLU A 240 9.46 6.36 15.56
C GLU A 240 10.55 7.02 14.68
N ASN A 241 11.81 6.64 14.88
CA ASN A 241 12.98 7.27 14.23
C ASN A 241 13.67 6.40 13.16
N ASP A 242 12.96 5.44 12.58
CA ASP A 242 13.43 4.71 11.39
C ASP A 242 12.25 4.49 10.42
N CYS A 243 11.87 5.57 9.74
CA CYS A 243 10.90 5.59 8.66
C CYS A 243 11.61 5.64 7.29
N ARG A 244 11.27 4.73 6.40
CA ARG A 244 11.93 4.55 5.10
C ARG A 244 10.90 4.69 4.00
N THR A 245 11.07 5.71 3.18
CA THR A 245 10.20 5.97 2.04
C THR A 245 10.92 5.61 0.75
N THR A 246 10.17 5.43 -0.33
CA THR A 246 10.74 5.30 -1.67
C THR A 246 10.00 6.16 -2.67
N THR A 247 10.67 6.56 -3.75
CA THR A 247 10.03 7.29 -4.86
C THR A 247 10.51 6.72 -6.19
N LYS A 248 9.83 7.09 -7.27
CA LYS A 248 10.21 6.73 -8.63
C LYS A 248 10.34 7.98 -9.49
N TYR A 249 11.53 8.20 -10.03
CA TYR A 249 11.76 9.29 -10.97
C TYR A 249 11.32 8.89 -12.37
N VAL A 250 10.35 9.63 -12.91
CA VAL A 250 9.86 9.44 -14.27
C VAL A 250 10.48 10.51 -15.17
N LYS A 251 11.26 10.08 -16.15
CA LYS A 251 12.00 10.97 -17.06
C LYS A 251 11.11 11.98 -17.79
N ASN A 252 9.86 11.61 -18.05
CA ASN A 252 8.87 12.39 -18.78
C ASN A 252 7.67 12.81 -17.91
N ASP A 253 7.87 12.90 -16.59
CA ASP A 253 6.90 13.43 -15.66
C ASP A 253 7.62 13.89 -14.39
N VAL A 254 7.98 15.17 -14.33
CA VAL A 254 8.69 15.74 -13.18
C VAL A 254 7.84 15.79 -11.91
N ILE A 255 6.52 15.81 -12.05
CA ILE A 255 5.59 15.98 -10.93
C ILE A 255 5.31 14.65 -10.24
N SER A 256 5.34 13.55 -10.98
CA SER A 256 5.19 12.19 -10.45
C SER A 256 6.05 11.95 -9.20
N ALA A 257 7.36 12.20 -9.28
CA ALA A 257 8.27 11.99 -8.15
C ALA A 257 8.01 12.96 -6.98
N VAL A 258 7.60 14.20 -7.27
CA VAL A 258 7.28 15.21 -6.24
C VAL A 258 6.08 14.78 -5.42
N LEU A 259 4.99 14.43 -6.09
CA LEU A 259 3.75 14.04 -5.43
C LEU A 259 3.91 12.69 -4.72
N SER A 260 4.59 11.73 -5.36
CA SER A 260 4.93 10.46 -4.72
C SER A 260 5.77 10.67 -3.45
N THR A 261 6.76 11.55 -3.48
CA THR A 261 7.57 11.84 -2.28
C THR A 261 6.72 12.44 -1.16
N VAL A 262 5.88 13.44 -1.45
CA VAL A 262 5.04 14.06 -0.42
C VAL A 262 4.01 13.06 0.11
N HIS A 263 3.48 12.19 -0.75
CA HIS A 263 2.57 11.10 -0.38
C HIS A 263 3.23 10.14 0.62
N GLU A 264 4.39 9.56 0.27
CA GLU A 264 5.10 8.62 1.13
C GLU A 264 5.59 9.27 2.43
N VAL A 265 6.00 10.55 2.39
CA VAL A 265 6.34 11.30 3.60
C VAL A 265 5.11 11.53 4.49
N GLY A 266 3.90 11.69 3.92
CA GLY A 266 2.67 11.76 4.71
C GLY A 266 2.39 10.47 5.49
N HIS A 267 2.65 9.30 4.89
CA HIS A 267 2.67 8.04 5.63
C HIS A 267 3.75 8.04 6.73
N ALA A 268 4.96 8.47 6.41
CA ALA A 268 6.07 8.50 7.37
C ALA A 268 5.78 9.42 8.56
N TYR A 269 5.12 10.57 8.35
CA TYR A 269 4.68 11.43 9.44
C TYR A 269 3.69 10.74 10.36
N TYR A 270 2.79 9.91 9.83
CA TYR A 270 1.82 9.22 10.67
C TYR A 270 2.54 8.30 11.67
N GLU A 271 3.47 7.51 11.16
CA GLU A 271 4.23 6.54 11.95
C GLU A 271 5.25 7.23 12.89
N HIS A 272 5.91 8.30 12.43
CA HIS A 272 6.82 9.10 13.25
C HIS A 272 6.12 9.83 14.41
N ASN A 273 4.82 10.11 14.31
CA ASN A 273 4.08 10.79 15.38
C ASN A 273 3.42 9.82 16.38
N VAL A 274 3.64 8.51 16.24
CA VAL A 274 3.25 7.52 17.24
C VAL A 274 4.16 7.67 18.46
N ASP A 275 3.59 7.66 19.66
CA ASP A 275 4.37 7.73 20.91
C ASP A 275 5.38 6.56 20.98
N PRO A 276 6.70 6.82 21.09
CA PRO A 276 7.74 5.80 21.03
C PRO A 276 7.64 4.77 22.16
N LYS A 277 6.86 5.02 23.22
CA LYS A 277 6.58 3.99 24.23
C LYS A 277 5.85 2.78 23.65
N TYR A 278 5.24 2.91 22.47
CA TYR A 278 4.56 1.83 21.76
C TYR A 278 5.46 1.09 20.76
N ASP A 279 6.70 1.51 20.54
CA ASP A 279 7.58 0.88 19.55
C ASP A 279 7.65 -0.65 19.73
N GLY A 280 7.39 -1.37 18.64
CA GLY A 280 7.34 -2.84 18.63
C GLY A 280 6.07 -3.44 19.23
N MET A 281 5.09 -2.62 19.61
CA MET A 281 3.76 -3.06 19.99
C MET A 281 2.77 -2.96 18.82
N ILE A 282 1.70 -3.75 18.83
CA ILE A 282 0.56 -3.60 17.90
C ILE A 282 -0.13 -2.22 17.99
N LEU A 283 0.19 -1.43 19.02
CA LEU A 283 -0.29 -0.05 19.15
C LEU A 283 0.55 0.96 18.38
N SER A 284 1.74 0.57 17.91
CA SER A 284 2.56 1.37 16.99
C SER A 284 2.37 1.01 15.53
N GLU A 285 1.34 0.20 15.23
CA GLU A 285 0.92 -0.06 13.87
C GLU A 285 -0.21 0.93 13.54
N GLY A 286 -0.17 1.55 12.36
CA GLY A 286 -1.24 2.41 11.87
C GLY A 286 -2.63 1.77 12.05
N ILE A 287 -3.61 2.56 12.49
CA ILE A 287 -4.92 2.05 12.97
C ILE A 287 -5.66 1.22 11.90
N SER A 288 -5.52 1.63 10.63
CA SER A 288 -6.13 0.98 9.47
C SER A 288 -5.50 1.50 8.18
N SER A 289 -5.69 0.79 7.06
CA SER A 289 -5.21 1.24 5.75
C SER A 289 -5.83 2.56 5.33
N GLY A 290 -7.12 2.78 5.60
CA GLY A 290 -7.81 4.03 5.29
C GLY A 290 -7.31 5.21 6.12
N MET A 291 -6.98 4.99 7.40
CA MET A 291 -6.35 6.04 8.21
C MET A 291 -4.94 6.36 7.68
N HIS A 292 -4.15 5.34 7.37
CA HIS A 292 -2.80 5.51 6.84
C HIS A 292 -2.80 6.26 5.49
N GLU A 293 -3.68 5.87 4.56
CA GLU A 293 -3.88 6.55 3.26
C GLU A 293 -4.47 7.95 3.41
N SER A 294 -5.25 8.21 4.47
CA SER A 294 -5.76 9.56 4.73
C SER A 294 -4.62 10.55 4.99
N GLN A 295 -3.54 10.12 5.66
CA GLN A 295 -2.39 10.98 5.96
C GLN A 295 -1.54 11.24 4.72
N SER A 296 -1.27 10.21 3.91
CA SER A 296 -0.56 10.39 2.64
C SER A 296 -1.32 11.30 1.67
N ARG A 297 -2.64 11.11 1.53
CA ARG A 297 -3.49 11.96 0.70
C ARG A 297 -3.68 13.37 1.25
N LEU A 298 -3.68 13.54 2.57
CA LEU A 298 -3.65 14.86 3.19
C LEU A 298 -2.41 15.63 2.74
N CYS A 299 -1.24 15.01 2.80
CA CYS A 299 0.01 15.63 2.36
C CYS A 299 0.07 15.82 0.84
N GLU A 300 -0.24 14.80 0.05
CA GLU A 300 -0.18 14.89 -1.41
C GLU A 300 -1.14 15.95 -1.95
N ASN A 301 -2.42 15.86 -1.60
CA ASN A 301 -3.46 16.67 -2.22
C ASN A 301 -3.70 17.98 -1.48
N TYR A 302 -3.79 17.94 -0.15
CA TYR A 302 -4.13 19.13 0.65
C TYR A 302 -2.92 19.96 1.07
N LEU A 303 -1.70 19.50 0.77
CA LEU A 303 -0.48 20.31 0.85
C LEU A 303 0.15 20.48 -0.53
N ALA A 304 0.60 19.40 -1.18
CA ALA A 304 1.42 19.50 -2.39
C ALA A 304 0.66 19.85 -3.67
N ARG A 305 -0.68 19.79 -3.73
CA ARG A 305 -1.46 20.31 -4.88
C ARG A 305 -1.96 21.74 -4.68
N THR A 306 -1.59 22.40 -3.59
CA THR A 306 -2.07 23.75 -3.27
C THR A 306 -1.24 24.87 -3.91
N THR A 307 -1.88 26.01 -4.15
CA THR A 307 -1.21 27.22 -4.64
C THR A 307 -0.10 27.67 -3.68
N ALA A 308 -0.31 27.56 -2.36
CA ALA A 308 0.64 28.01 -1.36
C ALA A 308 1.95 27.22 -1.42
N PHE A 309 1.86 25.90 -1.56
CA PHE A 309 3.02 25.02 -1.74
C PHE A 309 3.81 25.42 -2.99
N TRP A 310 3.14 25.51 -4.14
CA TRP A 310 3.83 25.80 -5.39
C TRP A 310 4.32 27.24 -5.53
N THR A 311 3.72 28.21 -4.84
CA THR A 311 4.26 29.58 -4.80
C THR A 311 5.69 29.61 -4.26
N TYR A 312 6.01 28.71 -3.32
CA TYR A 312 7.35 28.56 -2.78
C TYR A 312 8.25 27.65 -3.64
N HIS A 313 7.72 26.54 -4.13
CA HIS A 313 8.51 25.50 -4.81
C HIS A 313 8.72 25.73 -6.31
N TYR A 314 7.76 26.34 -7.00
CA TYR A 314 7.81 26.49 -8.46
C TYR A 314 9.00 27.32 -8.95
N PRO A 315 9.36 28.47 -8.34
CA PRO A 315 10.56 29.22 -8.75
C PRO A 315 11.84 28.36 -8.66
N LYS A 316 11.97 27.55 -7.61
CA LYS A 316 13.12 26.64 -7.43
C LYS A 316 13.13 25.53 -8.48
N LEU A 317 11.95 25.00 -8.83
CA LEU A 317 11.82 24.01 -9.89
C LEU A 317 12.22 24.61 -11.25
N GLN A 318 11.82 25.86 -11.53
CA GLN A 318 12.21 26.58 -12.75
C GLN A 318 13.72 26.84 -12.83
N GLU A 319 14.37 27.15 -11.69
CA GLU A 319 15.82 27.33 -11.64
C GLU A 319 16.58 26.06 -12.04
N ILE A 320 16.05 24.88 -11.69
CA ILE A 320 16.63 23.59 -12.05
C ILE A 320 16.30 23.22 -13.51
N PHE A 321 15.11 23.56 -13.98
CA PHE A 321 14.61 23.21 -15.32
C PHE A 321 14.26 24.45 -16.18
N PRO A 322 15.22 25.37 -16.43
CA PRO A 322 14.94 26.62 -17.13
C PRO A 322 14.56 26.40 -18.60
N THR A 323 15.05 25.32 -19.21
CA THR A 323 14.71 24.97 -20.60
C THR A 323 13.25 24.53 -20.73
N GLN A 324 12.79 23.70 -19.80
CA GLN A 324 11.46 23.10 -19.83
C GLN A 324 10.39 24.06 -19.30
N LEU A 325 10.71 24.80 -18.23
CA LEU A 325 9.73 25.58 -17.45
C LEU A 325 9.98 27.10 -17.46
N GLY A 326 11.09 27.59 -18.02
CA GLY A 326 11.46 29.01 -17.91
C GLY A 326 10.49 30.00 -18.59
N ASN A 327 9.69 29.53 -19.55
CA ASN A 327 8.64 30.32 -20.21
C ASN A 327 7.22 29.94 -19.76
N VAL A 328 7.09 29.05 -18.76
CA VAL A 328 5.79 28.60 -18.24
C VAL A 328 5.44 29.47 -17.04
N SER A 329 4.30 30.16 -17.09
CA SER A 329 3.84 30.96 -15.96
C SER A 329 3.42 30.08 -14.78
N PHE A 330 3.40 30.65 -13.58
CA PHE A 330 2.92 29.94 -12.39
C PHE A 330 1.47 29.47 -12.55
N ASP A 331 0.59 30.30 -13.11
CA ASP A 331 -0.82 29.94 -13.31
C ASP A 331 -0.97 28.77 -14.29
N GLU A 332 -0.22 28.77 -15.40
CA GLU A 332 -0.22 27.66 -16.37
C GLU A 332 0.29 26.36 -15.72
N PHE A 333 1.37 26.44 -14.95
CA PHE A 333 1.92 25.30 -14.23
C PHE A 333 0.92 24.76 -13.20
N TYR A 334 0.34 25.64 -12.37
CA TYR A 334 -0.60 25.27 -11.33
C TYR A 334 -1.87 24.64 -11.88
N GLU A 335 -2.39 25.16 -13.00
CA GLU A 335 -3.52 24.54 -13.70
C GLU A 335 -3.14 23.16 -14.26
N ALA A 336 -1.92 22.97 -14.78
CA ALA A 336 -1.48 21.72 -15.39
C ALA A 336 -1.32 20.58 -14.37
N ILE A 337 -0.73 20.84 -13.21
CA ILE A 337 -0.54 19.80 -12.16
C ILE A 337 -1.86 19.34 -11.51
N ASN A 338 -2.94 20.07 -11.74
CA ASN A 338 -4.29 19.81 -11.22
C ASN A 338 -5.28 19.42 -12.34
N VAL A 339 -4.77 19.05 -13.52
CA VAL A 339 -5.62 18.52 -14.59
C VAL A 339 -6.26 17.21 -14.13
N ALA A 340 -7.58 17.15 -14.27
CA ALA A 340 -8.34 15.93 -14.05
C ALA A 340 -8.62 15.25 -15.38
N LYS A 341 -8.09 14.05 -15.58
CA LYS A 341 -8.12 13.34 -16.85
C LYS A 341 -8.08 11.82 -16.63
N PRO A 342 -9.04 11.07 -17.20
CA PRO A 342 -8.99 9.62 -17.17
C PRO A 342 -7.66 9.06 -17.68
N SER A 343 -7.03 8.22 -16.87
CA SER A 343 -5.76 7.55 -17.17
C SER A 343 -5.85 6.05 -16.88
N PHE A 344 -4.76 5.32 -17.11
CA PHE A 344 -4.74 3.87 -16.94
C PHE A 344 -4.20 3.46 -15.56
N VAL A 345 -3.14 4.13 -15.10
CA VAL A 345 -2.35 3.78 -13.93
C VAL A 345 -2.92 4.45 -12.70
N ARG A 346 -3.39 3.66 -11.73
CA ARG A 346 -4.03 4.16 -10.49
C ARG A 346 -3.14 5.10 -9.70
N THR A 347 -1.85 4.79 -9.54
CA THR A 347 -0.91 5.61 -8.76
C THR A 347 -0.61 6.97 -9.40
N GLU A 348 -0.93 7.12 -10.69
CA GLU A 348 -0.74 8.36 -11.46
C GLU A 348 -2.09 9.06 -11.73
N ALA A 349 -3.20 8.56 -11.19
CA ALA A 349 -4.51 9.12 -11.39
C ALA A 349 -4.70 10.42 -10.60
N ASP A 350 -5.44 11.37 -11.16
CA ASP A 350 -5.78 12.63 -10.52
C ASP A 350 -6.85 12.45 -9.41
N GLU A 351 -7.05 13.50 -8.60
CA GLU A 351 -7.98 13.48 -7.47
C GLU A 351 -9.42 13.13 -7.84
N LEU A 352 -9.87 13.50 -9.04
CA LEU A 352 -11.24 13.24 -9.49
C LEU A 352 -11.41 11.80 -9.96
N THR A 353 -10.42 11.24 -10.64
CA THR A 353 -10.53 9.92 -11.28
C THR A 353 -10.05 8.78 -10.38
N TYR A 354 -9.09 9.01 -9.49
CA TYR A 354 -8.51 8.00 -8.59
C TYR A 354 -9.53 7.08 -7.90
N PRO A 355 -10.63 7.59 -7.30
CA PRO A 355 -11.59 6.73 -6.61
C PRO A 355 -12.25 5.68 -7.52
N LEU A 356 -12.36 5.95 -8.83
CA LEU A 356 -12.90 4.97 -9.78
C LEU A 356 -11.91 3.84 -10.11
N HIS A 357 -10.61 4.06 -9.97
CA HIS A 357 -9.63 2.97 -10.08
C HIS A 357 -9.79 1.98 -8.92
N VAL A 358 -10.05 2.48 -7.72
CA VAL A 358 -10.31 1.66 -6.52
C VAL A 358 -11.64 0.91 -6.67
N LEU A 359 -12.69 1.59 -7.15
CA LEU A 359 -13.99 0.98 -7.45
C LEU A 359 -13.87 -0.25 -8.36
N VAL A 360 -13.11 -0.14 -9.46
CA VAL A 360 -12.94 -1.27 -10.41
C VAL A 360 -12.35 -2.48 -9.70
N ARG A 361 -11.31 -2.29 -8.88
CA ARG A 361 -10.65 -3.37 -8.13
C ARG A 361 -11.61 -4.00 -7.12
N TYR A 362 -12.29 -3.18 -6.33
CA TYR A 362 -13.28 -3.62 -5.35
C TYR A 362 -14.40 -4.46 -6.00
N GLU A 363 -14.97 -4.01 -7.12
CA GLU A 363 -16.02 -4.77 -7.82
C GLU A 363 -15.51 -6.08 -8.42
N ILE A 364 -14.29 -6.09 -8.97
CA ILE A 364 -13.66 -7.30 -9.47
C ILE A 364 -13.41 -8.29 -8.33
N GLU A 365 -12.79 -7.85 -7.24
CA GLU A 365 -12.52 -8.69 -6.07
C GLU A 365 -13.80 -9.29 -5.51
N LYS A 366 -14.83 -8.46 -5.29
CA LYS A 366 -16.14 -8.93 -4.88
C LYS A 366 -16.64 -10.08 -5.77
N GLY A 367 -16.54 -9.91 -7.09
CA GLY A 367 -16.91 -10.92 -8.07
C GLY A 367 -16.03 -12.17 -8.06
N LEU A 368 -14.72 -12.03 -7.85
CA LEU A 368 -13.78 -13.15 -7.75
C LEU A 368 -14.05 -13.99 -6.50
N PHE A 369 -14.35 -13.33 -5.37
CA PHE A 369 -14.58 -14.01 -4.10
C PHE A 369 -15.96 -14.64 -3.97
N ASN A 370 -17.00 -14.03 -4.56
CA ASN A 370 -18.35 -14.59 -4.60
C ASN A 370 -18.59 -15.55 -5.80
N GLY A 371 -17.66 -15.61 -6.76
CA GLY A 371 -17.68 -16.51 -7.91
C GLY A 371 -18.46 -16.01 -9.13
N THR A 372 -18.88 -14.74 -9.19
CA THR A 372 -19.51 -14.15 -10.38
C THR A 372 -18.51 -13.67 -11.43
N ILE A 373 -17.23 -13.55 -11.09
CA ILE A 373 -16.13 -13.21 -12.02
C ILE A 373 -15.09 -14.33 -12.01
N SER A 374 -14.61 -14.71 -13.20
CA SER A 374 -13.55 -15.70 -13.41
C SER A 374 -12.19 -15.01 -13.57
N THR A 375 -11.11 -15.72 -13.24
CA THR A 375 -9.75 -15.31 -13.64
C THR A 375 -9.53 -15.46 -15.14
N GLU A 376 -10.24 -16.39 -15.78
CA GLU A 376 -10.22 -16.54 -17.23
C GLU A 376 -10.83 -15.30 -17.91
N GLY A 377 -10.05 -14.64 -18.78
CA GLY A 377 -10.48 -13.41 -19.46
C GLY A 377 -10.60 -12.20 -18.53
N LEU A 378 -9.96 -12.21 -17.35
CA LEU A 378 -10.06 -11.09 -16.40
C LEU A 378 -9.50 -9.78 -16.95
N ASN A 379 -8.49 -9.85 -17.84
CA ASN A 379 -7.97 -8.69 -18.56
C ASN A 379 -9.04 -8.01 -19.44
N GLU A 380 -9.92 -8.79 -20.09
CA GLU A 380 -11.04 -8.24 -20.86
C GLU A 380 -12.11 -7.60 -19.95
N THR A 381 -12.40 -8.26 -18.83
CA THR A 381 -13.33 -7.73 -17.81
C THR A 381 -12.83 -6.40 -17.26
N TRP A 382 -11.54 -6.32 -16.92
CA TRP A 382 -10.86 -5.10 -16.50
C TRP A 382 -11.00 -3.98 -17.53
N ASN A 383 -10.66 -4.28 -18.79
CA ASN A 383 -10.69 -3.30 -19.88
C ASN A 383 -12.12 -2.77 -20.11
N LYS A 384 -13.13 -3.63 -20.02
CA LYS A 384 -14.54 -3.23 -20.11
C LYS A 384 -14.93 -2.28 -18.98
N MET A 385 -14.55 -2.56 -17.75
CA MET A 385 -14.88 -1.70 -16.60
C MET A 385 -14.16 -0.36 -16.65
N TYR A 386 -12.89 -0.33 -17.08
CA TYR A 386 -12.17 0.93 -17.34
C TYR A 386 -12.85 1.75 -18.44
N LYS A 387 -13.30 1.09 -19.53
CA LYS A 387 -14.05 1.78 -20.58
C LYS A 387 -15.38 2.35 -20.06
N GLU A 388 -16.10 1.59 -19.23
CA GLU A 388 -17.39 1.99 -18.69
C GLU A 388 -17.27 3.18 -17.71
N TYR A 389 -16.34 3.10 -16.75
CA TYR A 389 -16.25 4.07 -15.66
C TYR A 389 -15.34 5.27 -15.97
N LEU A 390 -14.25 5.05 -16.70
CA LEU A 390 -13.25 6.08 -17.02
C LEU A 390 -13.31 6.52 -18.49
N GLY A 391 -13.98 5.77 -19.38
CA GLY A 391 -14.10 6.12 -20.80
C GLY A 391 -12.88 5.80 -21.66
N VAL A 392 -11.85 5.16 -21.08
CA VAL A 392 -10.55 4.90 -21.72
C VAL A 392 -10.46 3.49 -22.29
N ASP A 393 -9.73 3.34 -23.40
CA ASP A 393 -9.41 2.05 -24.01
C ASP A 393 -8.01 1.63 -23.55
N VAL A 394 -7.93 0.65 -22.64
CA VAL A 394 -6.67 0.16 -22.09
C VAL A 394 -5.84 -0.48 -23.22
N PRO A 395 -4.60 0.00 -23.46
CA PRO A 395 -3.85 -0.40 -24.66
C PRO A 395 -3.19 -1.78 -24.55
N ASN A 396 -2.91 -2.26 -23.34
CA ASN A 396 -2.24 -3.54 -23.09
C ASN A 396 -2.30 -3.93 -21.61
N ASP A 397 -1.98 -5.19 -21.29
CA ASP A 397 -2.09 -5.74 -19.93
C ASP A 397 -1.14 -5.06 -18.92
N LYS A 398 0.03 -4.58 -19.35
CA LYS A 398 1.03 -3.92 -18.47
C LYS A 398 0.46 -2.68 -17.76
N VAL A 399 -0.33 -1.87 -18.47
CA VAL A 399 -1.04 -0.71 -17.89
C VAL A 399 -2.52 -1.01 -17.60
N GLY A 400 -2.95 -2.25 -17.84
CA GLY A 400 -4.26 -2.79 -17.50
C GLY A 400 -4.21 -3.61 -16.21
N ILE A 401 -4.64 -4.86 -16.30
CA ILE A 401 -4.75 -5.82 -15.19
C ILE A 401 -3.42 -6.06 -14.43
N LEU A 402 -2.26 -5.86 -15.07
CA LEU A 402 -0.93 -6.06 -14.46
C LEU A 402 -0.32 -4.78 -13.89
N GLN A 403 -1.07 -3.67 -13.86
CA GLN A 403 -0.54 -2.38 -13.41
C GLN A 403 -0.16 -2.38 -11.93
N ASP A 404 -0.89 -3.12 -11.10
CA ASP A 404 -0.75 -3.17 -9.65
C ASP A 404 -0.23 -4.53 -9.19
N VAL A 405 0.56 -4.51 -8.11
CA VAL A 405 1.21 -5.69 -7.53
C VAL A 405 0.31 -6.48 -6.56
N HIS A 406 -0.65 -5.82 -5.92
CA HIS A 406 -1.44 -6.33 -4.77
C HIS A 406 -2.04 -7.73 -4.96
N TRP A 407 -2.61 -8.05 -6.13
CA TRP A 407 -3.17 -9.39 -6.34
C TRP A 407 -2.10 -10.47 -6.53
N SER A 408 -0.87 -10.09 -6.91
CA SER A 408 0.24 -11.03 -7.05
C SER A 408 0.73 -11.55 -5.71
N ASP A 409 0.63 -10.75 -4.65
CA ASP A 409 0.96 -11.15 -3.29
C ASP A 409 -0.29 -11.44 -2.46
N GLY A 410 -1.46 -11.63 -3.07
CA GLY A 410 -2.68 -12.04 -2.38
C GLY A 410 -3.24 -11.00 -1.41
N SER A 411 -2.89 -9.72 -1.58
CA SER A 411 -3.52 -8.60 -0.89
C SER A 411 -4.88 -8.32 -1.51
N PHE A 412 -5.93 -8.87 -0.90
CA PHE A 412 -7.33 -8.70 -1.28
C PHE A 412 -8.14 -8.22 -0.08
N GLY A 413 -9.16 -7.40 -0.33
CA GLY A 413 -9.81 -6.58 0.69
C GLY A 413 -9.37 -5.13 0.57
#